data_AF-A0A1K0HFA8-F1
#
_entry.id   AF-A0A1K0HFA8-F1
#
_cell.length_a   1.000
_cell.length_b   1.000
_cell.length_c   1.000
_cell.angle_alpha   90.00
_cell.angle_beta   90.00
_cell.angle_gamma   90.00
#
_symmetry.space_group_name_H-M   'P 1'
#
loop_
_entity.id
_entity.type
_entity.pdbx_description
1 polymer ?
#
loop_
_entity_poly.entity_id
_entity_poly.type
_entity_poly.pdbx_seq_one_letter_code
_entity_poly.pdbx_strand_id
1 'polypeptide(L)'
;MARTTLLLFLALCLGLVSAVVDFTPQGYASLTRYDLPLNYVASCGCVGRSTFYPTAALNRYAYGSNTSFGPSCGSCFEVRLVSTPLARPPPRPGTNDPWGDGIFYNPDEVSSGSTPSLVVKIIDLCPGAGGPWCNATALTNGIVEGNSLGFDVHFDLAWPSKAISKNFFPGSRDYGAWNVTYAAVSCDKWAGWKDKSALGSDWSQESSACCPNNPPPSGNDASCPAYYNTLGVDGAVPPNTSNILSKGKGSSNVAITTLKHDTAARLLTLLLIALALTFGLSVATGPSLL
;
A
#
# COMPACT_ATOMS: atom_id res chain seq x y z
N MET A 1 -11.53 -22.86 -36.71
CA MET A 1 -12.09 -21.75 -35.91
C MET A 1 -12.18 -22.03 -34.41
N ALA A 2 -12.36 -23.28 -33.94
CA ALA A 2 -12.52 -23.57 -32.50
C ALA A 2 -11.27 -23.35 -31.61
N ARG A 3 -10.04 -23.34 -32.17
CA ARG A 3 -8.80 -23.13 -31.40
C ARG A 3 -8.57 -21.68 -30.98
N THR A 4 -9.05 -20.71 -31.76
CA THR A 4 -8.85 -19.28 -31.50
C THR A 4 -9.75 -18.78 -30.38
N THR A 5 -10.92 -19.38 -30.21
CA THR A 5 -11.90 -19.04 -29.16
C THR A 5 -11.47 -19.52 -27.77
N LEU A 6 -10.74 -20.64 -27.69
CA LEU A 6 -10.24 -21.19 -26.42
C LEU A 6 -9.08 -20.36 -25.82
N LEU A 7 -8.24 -19.79 -26.67
CA LEU A 7 -7.15 -18.88 -26.26
C LEU A 7 -7.68 -17.53 -25.74
N LEU A 8 -8.80 -17.04 -26.29
CA LEU A 8 -9.45 -15.82 -25.80
C LEU A 8 -10.09 -16.01 -24.42
N PHE A 9 -10.65 -17.20 -24.16
CA PHE A 9 -11.24 -17.54 -22.85
C PHE A 9 -10.17 -17.75 -21.75
N LEU A 10 -9.02 -18.35 -22.09
CA LEU A 10 -7.93 -18.53 -21.13
C LEU A 10 -7.26 -17.19 -20.73
N ALA A 11 -7.23 -16.22 -21.66
CA ALA A 11 -6.74 -14.86 -21.37
C ALA A 11 -7.69 -14.06 -20.47
N LEU A 12 -9.00 -14.34 -20.48
CA LEU A 12 -9.99 -13.63 -19.66
C LEU A 12 -10.00 -14.11 -18.19
N CYS A 13 -9.48 -15.31 -17.89
CA CYS A 13 -9.45 -15.89 -16.55
C CYS A 13 -8.21 -15.50 -15.71
N LEU A 14 -7.27 -14.73 -16.26
CA LEU A 14 -5.98 -14.43 -15.61
C LEU A 14 -5.90 -13.06 -14.89
N GLY A 15 -7.00 -12.30 -14.79
CA GLY A 15 -6.88 -10.86 -14.54
C GLY A 15 -7.80 -10.23 -13.50
N LEU A 16 -8.10 -10.88 -12.38
CA LEU A 16 -8.61 -10.16 -11.20
C LEU A 16 -7.86 -10.64 -9.96
N VAL A 17 -6.56 -10.34 -9.91
CA VAL A 17 -5.89 -10.24 -8.62
C VAL A 17 -6.46 -8.97 -7.98
N SER A 18 -7.39 -9.12 -7.04
CA SER A 18 -7.73 -8.01 -6.14
C SER A 18 -6.44 -7.64 -5.42
N ALA A 19 -5.89 -6.47 -5.75
CA ALA A 19 -4.76 -5.95 -5.02
C ALA A 19 -5.22 -5.71 -3.58
N VAL A 20 -4.43 -6.20 -2.62
CA VAL A 20 -4.74 -6.04 -1.20
C VAL A 20 -4.62 -4.58 -0.75
N VAL A 21 -3.92 -3.77 -1.54
CA VAL A 21 -3.82 -2.32 -1.43
C VAL A 21 -4.20 -1.69 -2.77
N ASP A 22 -4.83 -0.50 -2.73
CA ASP A 22 -5.36 0.15 -3.94
C ASP A 22 -4.31 0.92 -4.75
N PHE A 23 -3.04 0.92 -4.34
CA PHE A 23 -1.96 1.68 -4.99
C PHE A 23 -0.84 0.79 -5.55
N THR A 24 -0.07 1.35 -6.49
CA THR A 24 1.06 0.65 -7.12
C THR A 24 2.17 0.34 -6.12
N PRO A 25 2.86 -0.80 -6.20
CA PRO A 25 3.92 -1.14 -5.26
C PRO A 25 5.16 -0.23 -5.37
N GLN A 26 5.28 0.58 -6.42
CA GLN A 26 6.37 1.53 -6.61
C GLN A 26 5.87 2.76 -7.38
N GLY A 27 6.51 3.91 -7.17
CA GLY A 27 6.13 5.14 -7.87
C GLY A 27 6.73 6.38 -7.23
N TYR A 28 6.09 7.52 -7.48
CA TYR A 28 6.39 8.79 -6.82
C TYR A 28 5.36 9.10 -5.74
N ALA A 29 5.82 9.72 -4.66
CA ALA A 29 4.99 10.13 -3.54
C ALA A 29 5.48 11.49 -3.00
N SER A 30 4.70 12.09 -2.13
CA SER A 30 5.21 13.13 -1.23
C SER A 30 5.57 12.54 0.14
N LEU A 31 6.46 13.23 0.84
CA LEU A 31 6.96 12.87 2.16
C LEU A 31 6.96 14.12 3.06
N THR A 32 6.37 14.01 4.24
CA THR A 32 6.55 14.97 5.33
C THR A 32 7.10 14.23 6.55
N ARG A 33 7.09 14.89 7.70
CA ARG A 33 7.47 14.30 8.98
C ARG A 33 6.51 14.70 10.08
N TYR A 34 6.40 13.83 11.07
CA TYR A 34 5.68 14.07 12.31
C TYR A 34 6.42 13.50 13.51
N ASP A 35 6.12 14.04 14.69
CA ASP A 35 6.68 13.55 15.94
C ASP A 35 5.86 12.34 16.41
N LEU A 36 6.55 11.22 16.65
CA LEU A 36 5.96 10.00 17.17
C LEU A 36 6.66 9.59 18.47
N PRO A 37 5.97 9.56 19.63
CA PRO A 37 6.58 9.14 20.88
C PRO A 37 7.08 7.69 20.84
N LEU A 38 8.19 7.42 21.55
CA LEU A 38 8.67 6.06 21.73
C LEU A 38 7.65 5.21 22.50
N ASN A 39 7.52 3.94 22.12
CA ASN A 39 6.52 2.99 22.61
C ASN A 39 5.06 3.34 22.30
N TYR A 40 4.80 4.35 21.45
CA TYR A 40 3.44 4.66 21.04
C TYR A 40 2.84 3.55 20.17
N VAL A 41 1.62 3.13 20.48
CA VAL A 41 0.83 2.19 19.66
C VAL A 41 0.06 3.01 18.64
N ALA A 42 0.57 3.03 17.42
CA ALA A 42 0.01 3.75 16.28
C ALA A 42 -1.22 3.06 15.67
N SER A 43 -1.83 3.65 14.63
CA SER A 43 -3.12 3.20 14.10
C SER A 43 -3.16 1.74 13.66
N CYS A 44 -2.04 1.15 13.23
CA CYS A 44 -1.98 -0.27 12.91
C CYS A 44 -2.18 -1.21 14.12
N GLY A 45 -2.28 -0.67 15.33
CA GLY A 45 -2.43 -1.41 16.58
C GLY A 45 -1.17 -2.16 17.01
N CYS A 46 -0.11 -2.18 16.21
CA CYS A 46 1.11 -2.97 16.42
C CYS A 46 1.91 -2.60 17.69
N VAL A 47 2.93 -3.41 18.00
CA VAL A 47 3.88 -3.14 19.08
C VAL A 47 4.42 -1.71 19.06
N GLY A 48 4.33 -1.03 20.20
CA GLY A 48 4.90 0.32 20.35
C GLY A 48 6.42 0.36 20.14
N ARG A 49 7.11 -0.77 20.32
CA ARG A 49 8.56 -0.87 20.10
C ARG A 49 8.97 -0.66 18.64
N SER A 50 8.05 -0.76 17.68
CA SER A 50 8.31 -0.42 16.28
C SER A 50 8.83 1.02 16.11
N THR A 51 8.40 1.94 16.98
CA THR A 51 8.82 3.36 17.02
C THR A 51 10.32 3.58 17.29
N PHE A 52 11.06 2.54 17.70
CA PHE A 52 12.52 2.59 17.83
C PHE A 52 13.26 2.43 16.50
N TYR A 53 12.54 2.22 15.39
CA TYR A 53 13.06 2.00 14.05
C TYR A 53 12.39 2.96 13.05
N PRO A 54 12.85 3.07 11.78
CA PRO A 54 12.26 3.97 10.83
C PRO A 54 10.82 3.56 10.48
N THR A 55 9.85 4.37 10.84
CA THR A 55 8.42 4.10 10.62
C THR A 55 7.74 5.29 9.98
N ALA A 56 6.61 5.05 9.33
CA ALA A 56 5.81 6.10 8.72
C ALA A 56 4.32 5.85 8.88
N ALA A 57 3.57 6.96 8.83
CA ALA A 57 2.16 6.94 8.52
C ALA A 57 1.95 6.95 7.01
N LEU A 58 0.88 6.33 6.53
CA LEU A 58 0.50 6.36 5.12
C LEU A 58 -0.83 7.11 4.97
N ASN A 59 -1.00 7.90 3.90
CA ASN A 59 -2.26 8.60 3.66
C ASN A 59 -3.44 7.62 3.57
N ARG A 60 -4.61 8.06 4.06
CA ARG A 60 -5.83 7.26 4.16
C ARG A 60 -6.15 6.38 2.94
N TYR A 61 -6.01 6.92 1.73
CA TYR A 61 -6.23 6.17 0.50
C TYR A 61 -5.29 4.96 0.38
N ALA A 62 -3.98 5.20 0.44
CA ALA A 62 -2.99 4.12 0.34
C ALA A 62 -2.95 3.25 1.61
N TYR A 63 -3.37 3.76 2.77
CA TYR A 63 -3.47 2.99 4.01
C TYR A 63 -4.59 1.92 3.97
N GLY A 64 -5.67 2.21 3.24
CA GLY A 64 -6.80 1.30 3.03
C GLY A 64 -7.76 1.19 4.22
N SER A 65 -7.73 2.15 5.14
CA SER A 65 -8.70 2.30 6.23
C SER A 65 -8.81 3.76 6.65
N ASN A 66 -9.96 4.16 7.20
CA ASN A 66 -10.21 5.51 7.69
C ASN A 66 -10.04 5.65 9.22
N THR A 67 -9.86 4.53 9.92
CA THR A 67 -9.67 4.46 11.38
C THR A 67 -8.98 3.16 11.76
N SER A 68 -8.15 3.19 12.81
CA SER A 68 -7.37 2.04 13.29
C SER A 68 -6.60 1.35 12.15
N PHE A 69 -6.51 0.01 12.13
CA PHE A 69 -5.68 -0.75 11.20
C PHE A 69 -6.25 -0.83 9.77
N GLY A 70 -5.37 -1.04 8.80
CA GLY A 70 -5.70 -1.22 7.39
C GLY A 70 -4.77 -2.20 6.67
N PRO A 71 -5.06 -2.56 5.41
CA PRO A 71 -4.30 -3.55 4.66
C PRO A 71 -2.81 -3.25 4.48
N SER A 72 -2.44 -1.97 4.45
CA SER A 72 -1.04 -1.53 4.32
C SER A 72 -0.23 -1.65 5.62
N CYS A 73 -0.88 -1.93 6.74
CA CYS A 73 -0.18 -2.04 8.01
C CYS A 73 0.85 -3.16 8.02
N GLY A 74 2.05 -2.82 8.50
CA GLY A 74 3.17 -3.74 8.56
C GLY A 74 3.96 -3.86 7.26
N SER A 75 3.49 -3.26 6.16
CA SER A 75 4.24 -3.24 4.91
C SER A 75 5.48 -2.35 4.97
N CYS A 76 6.49 -2.65 4.15
CA CYS A 76 7.75 -1.93 4.11
C CYS A 76 8.05 -1.32 2.75
N PHE A 77 8.56 -0.09 2.77
CA PHE A 77 8.90 0.66 1.57
C PHE A 77 10.30 1.25 1.68
N GLU A 78 11.10 1.11 0.64
CA GLU A 78 12.26 1.96 0.44
C GLU A 78 11.76 3.32 -0.07
N VAL A 79 12.04 4.37 0.67
CA VAL A 79 11.70 5.77 0.33
C VAL A 79 12.99 6.51 0.04
N ARG A 80 13.06 7.17 -1.12
CA ARG A 80 14.25 7.86 -1.62
C ARG A 80 13.94 9.30 -2.00
N LEU A 81 14.75 10.24 -1.51
CA LEU A 81 14.56 11.67 -1.75
C LEU A 81 14.82 12.03 -3.22
N VAL A 82 13.94 12.89 -3.78
CA VAL A 82 14.03 13.42 -5.15
C VAL A 82 14.20 14.93 -5.14
N SER A 83 13.29 15.66 -4.48
CA SER A 83 13.37 17.12 -4.46
C SER A 83 12.56 17.77 -3.34
N THR A 84 12.76 19.07 -3.11
CA THR A 84 12.01 19.90 -2.17
C THR A 84 10.92 20.70 -2.91
N PRO A 85 9.65 20.26 -2.97
CA PRO A 85 8.60 20.91 -3.78
C PRO A 85 8.25 22.34 -3.32
N LEU A 86 8.53 22.67 -2.06
CA LEU A 86 8.20 23.99 -1.48
C LEU A 86 9.37 24.98 -1.50
N ALA A 87 10.54 24.57 -1.99
CA ALA A 87 11.72 25.42 -2.09
C ALA A 87 12.29 25.35 -3.50
N ARG A 88 12.47 26.51 -4.12
CA ARG A 88 13.06 26.62 -5.46
C ARG A 88 14.51 26.11 -5.42
N PRO A 89 14.95 25.25 -6.35
CA PRO A 89 16.35 24.84 -6.42
C PRO A 89 17.26 25.98 -6.89
N PRO A 90 18.59 25.88 -6.69
CA PRO A 90 19.56 26.78 -7.29
C PRO A 90 19.37 26.90 -8.81
N PRO A 91 19.65 28.07 -9.40
CA PRO A 91 19.53 28.27 -10.82
C PRO A 91 20.55 27.41 -11.57
N ARG A 92 20.20 27.03 -12.80
CA ARG A 92 21.13 26.30 -13.67
C ARG A 92 22.37 27.16 -13.91
N PRO A 93 23.58 26.57 -13.96
CA PRO A 93 24.79 27.33 -14.25
C PRO A 93 24.64 28.14 -15.55
N GLY A 94 24.88 29.44 -15.47
CA GLY A 94 24.79 30.35 -16.62
C GLY A 94 23.38 30.89 -16.93
N THR A 95 22.37 30.66 -16.09
CA THR A 95 21.04 31.29 -16.23
C THR A 95 20.84 32.44 -15.23
N ASN A 96 19.94 33.36 -15.56
CA ASN A 96 19.50 34.45 -14.68
C ASN A 96 18.24 34.05 -13.87
N ASP A 97 18.02 32.75 -13.67
CA ASP A 97 16.86 32.26 -12.92
C ASP A 97 16.99 32.69 -11.43
N PRO A 98 15.89 33.05 -10.73
CA PRO A 98 15.99 33.51 -9.35
C PRO A 98 16.56 32.44 -8.42
N TRP A 99 17.43 32.87 -7.51
CA TRP A 99 18.10 31.98 -6.57
C TRP A 99 17.11 31.30 -5.63
N GLY A 100 17.37 30.02 -5.38
CA GLY A 100 16.71 29.24 -4.36
C GLY A 100 17.69 28.24 -3.75
N ASP A 101 17.38 27.77 -2.55
CA ASP A 101 18.19 26.82 -1.77
C ASP A 101 17.53 25.44 -1.66
N GLY A 102 16.50 25.19 -2.46
CA GLY A 102 15.87 23.88 -2.59
C GLY A 102 16.82 22.83 -3.13
N ILE A 103 16.49 21.58 -2.88
CA ILE A 103 17.30 20.45 -3.32
C ILE A 103 16.55 19.74 -4.44
N PHE A 104 17.28 19.41 -5.50
CA PHE A 104 16.78 18.63 -6.63
C PHE A 104 17.89 17.66 -7.05
N TYR A 105 17.57 16.37 -6.98
CA TYR A 105 18.42 15.31 -7.53
C TYR A 105 17.97 14.99 -8.95
N ASN A 106 18.93 14.87 -9.86
CA ASN A 106 18.64 14.50 -11.22
C ASN A 106 18.20 13.00 -11.30
N PRO A 107 17.54 12.58 -12.39
CA PRO A 107 17.08 11.21 -12.53
C PRO A 107 18.18 10.15 -12.44
N ASP A 108 19.42 10.47 -12.84
CA ASP A 108 20.55 9.54 -12.80
C ASP A 108 21.03 9.30 -11.35
N GLU A 109 21.04 10.34 -10.52
CA GLU A 109 21.33 10.24 -9.08
C GLU A 109 20.26 9.39 -8.37
N VAL A 110 18.98 9.66 -8.66
CA VAL A 110 17.86 8.92 -8.05
C VAL A 110 17.89 7.44 -8.48
N SER A 111 18.11 7.16 -9.78
CA SER A 111 18.08 5.80 -10.32
C SER A 111 19.34 4.99 -9.99
N SER A 112 20.51 5.63 -9.85
CA SER A 112 21.74 4.96 -9.39
C SER A 112 21.73 4.64 -7.90
N GLY A 113 20.78 5.20 -7.14
CA GLY A 113 20.66 4.99 -5.70
C GLY A 113 21.61 5.85 -4.87
N SER A 114 22.20 6.91 -5.44
CA SER A 114 23.15 7.79 -4.73
C SER A 114 22.47 8.80 -3.80
N THR A 115 21.16 9.02 -3.95
CA THR A 115 20.41 9.95 -3.11
C THR A 115 19.98 9.31 -1.79
N PRO A 116 19.77 10.11 -0.71
CA PRO A 116 19.36 9.57 0.58
C PRO A 116 18.10 8.71 0.48
N SER A 117 18.18 7.49 1.01
CA SER A 117 17.06 6.58 1.12
C SER A 117 17.04 5.86 2.47
N LEU A 118 15.87 5.38 2.86
CA LEU A 118 15.70 4.50 3.99
C LEU A 118 14.52 3.56 3.77
N VAL A 119 14.51 2.44 4.47
CA VAL A 119 13.35 1.52 4.49
C VAL A 119 12.49 1.89 5.70
N VAL A 120 11.23 2.27 5.45
CA VAL A 120 10.21 2.48 6.49
C VAL A 120 9.32 1.26 6.62
N LYS A 121 8.78 1.05 7.82
CA LYS A 121 7.61 0.19 8.06
C LYS A 121 6.37 1.04 8.33
N ILE A 122 5.25 0.70 7.68
CA ILE A 122 3.98 1.39 7.89
C ILE A 122 3.35 0.90 9.19
N ILE A 123 3.18 1.81 10.15
CA ILE A 123 2.57 1.51 11.45
C ILE A 123 1.39 2.43 11.78
N ASP A 124 1.16 3.46 10.97
CA ASP A 124 0.22 4.52 11.30
C ASP A 124 -0.59 4.99 10.09
N LEU A 125 -1.69 5.68 10.38
CA LEU A 125 -2.59 6.30 9.43
C LEU A 125 -2.33 7.80 9.42
N CYS A 126 -2.15 8.39 8.24
CA CYS A 126 -2.33 9.81 8.05
C CYS A 126 -3.75 10.09 7.53
N PRO A 127 -4.68 10.58 8.38
CA PRO A 127 -6.13 10.48 8.14
C PRO A 127 -6.68 11.41 7.05
N GLY A 128 -5.90 12.39 6.57
CA GLY A 128 -6.30 13.31 5.50
C GLY A 128 -7.27 14.43 5.89
N ALA A 129 -7.83 14.42 7.11
CA ALA A 129 -8.70 15.48 7.59
C ALA A 129 -7.89 16.75 7.92
N GLY A 130 -7.95 17.76 7.04
CA GLY A 130 -7.51 19.13 7.34
C GLY A 130 -6.12 19.54 6.84
N GLY A 131 -5.44 18.73 6.04
CA GLY A 131 -4.09 19.05 5.54
C GLY A 131 -3.88 18.74 4.05
N PRO A 132 -2.89 19.37 3.40
CA PRO A 132 -2.65 19.27 1.96
C PRO A 132 -1.96 17.96 1.51
N TRP A 133 -1.54 17.12 2.46
CA TRP A 133 -0.62 16.01 2.19
C TRP A 133 -1.30 14.64 2.09
N CYS A 134 -2.22 14.36 3.01
CA CYS A 134 -2.82 13.03 3.16
C CYS A 134 -4.25 12.92 2.63
N ASN A 135 -4.69 13.92 1.85
CA ASN A 135 -6.06 14.08 1.37
C ASN A 135 -6.35 13.41 0.02
N ALA A 136 -5.42 12.62 -0.52
CA ALA A 136 -5.67 11.86 -1.74
C ALA A 136 -6.90 10.93 -1.56
N THR A 137 -7.77 10.90 -2.55
CA THR A 137 -9.10 10.27 -2.45
C THR A 137 -9.47 9.55 -3.74
N ALA A 138 -9.96 8.32 -3.63
CA ALA A 138 -10.57 7.61 -4.74
C ALA A 138 -11.95 8.20 -5.08
N LEU A 139 -12.14 8.58 -6.33
CA LEU A 139 -13.39 9.07 -6.88
C LEU A 139 -14.26 7.89 -7.36
N THR A 140 -15.56 8.14 -7.49
CA THR A 140 -16.56 7.12 -7.88
C THR A 140 -16.35 6.53 -9.28
N ASN A 141 -15.59 7.21 -10.14
CA ASN A 141 -15.22 6.77 -11.48
C ASN A 141 -13.93 5.94 -11.52
N GLY A 142 -13.36 5.61 -10.36
CA GLY A 142 -12.11 4.83 -10.25
C GLY A 142 -10.83 5.65 -10.44
N ILE A 143 -10.94 6.98 -10.59
CA ILE A 143 -9.79 7.89 -10.64
C ILE A 143 -9.40 8.26 -9.21
N VAL A 144 -8.10 8.37 -8.94
CA VAL A 144 -7.59 8.94 -7.69
C VAL A 144 -7.34 10.42 -7.89
N GLU A 145 -7.96 11.24 -7.05
CA GLU A 145 -7.55 12.64 -6.89
C GLU A 145 -6.37 12.66 -5.91
N GLY A 146 -5.18 13.01 -6.42
CA GLY A 146 -3.98 13.11 -5.61
C GLY A 146 -4.06 14.22 -4.56
N ASN A 147 -3.05 14.28 -3.68
CA ASN A 147 -2.92 15.36 -2.71
C ASN A 147 -2.59 16.71 -3.36
N SER A 148 -2.29 17.75 -2.59
CA SER A 148 -1.98 19.08 -3.14
C SER A 148 -0.75 19.14 -4.06
N LEU A 149 0.09 18.10 -4.10
CA LEU A 149 1.19 17.95 -5.05
C LEU A 149 0.85 17.00 -6.21
N GLY A 150 -0.37 16.46 -6.25
CA GLY A 150 -0.84 15.53 -7.27
C GLY A 150 -0.42 14.07 -7.03
N PHE A 151 0.06 13.71 -5.83
CA PHE A 151 0.43 12.33 -5.53
C PHE A 151 -0.69 11.55 -4.86
N ASP A 152 -0.90 10.32 -5.33
CA ASP A 152 -1.85 9.36 -4.74
C ASP A 152 -1.35 8.83 -3.38
N VAL A 153 -0.03 8.73 -3.25
CA VAL A 153 0.66 8.20 -2.07
C VAL A 153 1.39 9.33 -1.35
N HIS A 154 1.26 9.34 -0.03
CA HIS A 154 2.01 10.21 0.85
C HIS A 154 2.46 9.45 2.10
N PHE A 155 3.74 9.61 2.42
CA PHE A 155 4.36 9.09 3.63
C PHE A 155 4.56 10.22 4.63
N ASP A 156 4.11 10.05 5.86
CA ASP A 156 4.47 10.95 6.96
C ASP A 156 5.49 10.25 7.84
N LEU A 157 6.76 10.66 7.76
CA LEU A 157 7.88 9.97 8.42
C LEU A 157 7.90 10.28 9.91
N ALA A 158 8.01 9.26 10.77
CA ALA A 158 8.24 9.48 12.20
C ALA A 158 9.67 10.03 12.41
N TRP A 159 9.80 11.36 12.48
CA TRP A 159 11.08 12.06 12.59
C TRP A 159 10.94 13.35 13.41
N PRO A 160 11.85 13.61 14.36
CA PRO A 160 13.14 12.93 14.57
C PRO A 160 13.00 11.55 15.22
N SER A 161 13.82 10.60 14.76
CA SER A 161 13.91 9.25 15.32
C SER A 161 15.37 8.89 15.56
N LYS A 162 15.66 8.17 16.65
CA LYS A 162 17.03 7.68 16.94
C LYS A 162 17.54 6.69 15.89
N ALA A 163 16.64 6.07 15.13
CA ALA A 163 16.99 5.11 14.09
C ALA A 163 17.14 5.73 12.70
N ILE A 164 16.84 7.02 12.55
CA ILE A 164 17.00 7.75 11.30
C ILE A 164 18.17 8.70 11.48
N SER A 165 19.10 8.69 10.53
CA SER A 165 20.22 9.63 10.55
C SER A 165 19.71 11.07 10.60
N LYS A 166 20.35 11.92 11.42
CA LYS A 166 20.08 13.37 11.44
C LYS A 166 20.31 14.01 10.07
N ASN A 167 21.13 13.38 9.23
CA ASN A 167 21.47 13.85 7.88
C ASN A 167 20.60 13.20 6.79
N PHE A 168 19.53 12.47 7.16
CA PHE A 168 18.63 11.89 6.16
C PHE A 168 17.97 12.97 5.31
N PHE A 169 17.47 14.04 5.95
CA PHE A 169 17.08 15.27 5.26
C PHE A 169 18.31 16.16 5.09
N PRO A 170 18.82 16.33 3.86
CA PRO A 170 20.00 17.15 3.60
C PRO A 170 19.65 18.63 3.58
N GLY A 171 20.69 19.47 3.58
CA GLY A 171 20.58 20.92 3.59
C GLY A 171 20.77 21.53 4.97
N SER A 172 20.66 22.86 5.05
CA SER A 172 20.91 23.63 6.27
C SER A 172 19.66 23.91 7.10
N ARG A 173 18.48 23.48 6.63
CA ARG A 173 17.19 23.70 7.28
C ARG A 173 16.21 22.61 6.93
N ASP A 174 15.08 22.61 7.63
CA ASP A 174 13.94 21.78 7.27
C ASP A 174 13.17 22.41 6.09
N TYR A 175 12.97 21.63 5.04
CA TYR A 175 12.19 22.03 3.87
C TYR A 175 10.70 21.66 3.98
N GLY A 176 10.30 20.99 5.07
CA GLY A 176 8.93 20.64 5.43
C GLY A 176 8.35 19.48 4.63
N ALA A 177 8.48 19.51 3.30
CA ALA A 177 7.99 18.48 2.40
C ALA A 177 9.04 18.08 1.36
N TRP A 178 8.95 16.84 0.90
CA TRP A 178 9.82 16.25 -0.11
C TRP A 178 9.01 15.50 -1.15
N ASN A 179 9.43 15.57 -2.41
CA ASN A 179 9.07 14.57 -3.42
C ASN A 179 10.01 13.38 -3.24
N VAL A 180 9.46 12.18 -3.32
CA VAL A 180 10.20 10.94 -3.15
C VAL A 180 9.84 9.94 -4.23
N THR A 181 10.75 9.01 -4.50
CA THR A 181 10.39 7.71 -5.08
C THR A 181 10.16 6.73 -3.95
N TYR A 182 9.27 5.77 -4.17
CA TYR A 182 9.06 4.66 -3.25
C TYR A 182 9.02 3.34 -4.00
N ALA A 183 9.44 2.27 -3.33
CA ALA A 183 9.27 0.91 -3.79
C ALA A 183 8.97 0.00 -2.59
N ALA A 184 7.96 -0.86 -2.73
CA ALA A 184 7.69 -1.93 -1.79
C ALA A 184 8.88 -2.87 -1.76
N VAL A 185 9.38 -3.15 -0.57
CA VAL A 185 10.51 -4.06 -0.36
C VAL A 185 10.18 -5.01 0.78
N SER A 186 10.77 -6.20 0.75
CA SER A 186 10.69 -7.12 1.87
C SER A 186 11.07 -6.42 3.17
N CYS A 187 10.25 -6.62 4.21
CA CYS A 187 10.53 -6.09 5.53
C CYS A 187 11.79 -6.67 6.16
N ASP A 188 12.44 -7.68 5.55
CA ASP A 188 13.79 -8.10 5.93
C ASP A 188 14.86 -7.01 5.78
N LYS A 189 14.60 -6.02 4.92
CA LYS A 189 15.46 -4.84 4.73
C LYS A 189 15.21 -3.75 5.78
N TRP A 190 14.10 -3.82 6.52
CA TRP A 190 13.79 -2.85 7.56
C TRP A 190 14.70 -3.05 8.78
N ALA A 191 15.25 -1.97 9.31
CA ALA A 191 16.24 -2.02 10.39
C ALA A 191 15.74 -2.76 11.65
N GLY A 192 14.43 -2.71 11.91
CA GLY A 192 13.79 -3.39 13.04
C GLY A 192 13.50 -4.88 12.81
N TRP A 193 13.79 -5.44 11.64
CA TRP A 193 13.41 -6.82 11.28
C TRP A 193 13.91 -7.90 12.25
N LYS A 194 15.10 -7.71 12.83
CA LYS A 194 15.68 -8.68 13.76
C LYS A 194 15.18 -8.50 15.19
N ASP A 195 14.50 -7.40 15.49
CA ASP A 195 13.88 -7.16 16.79
C ASP A 195 12.46 -7.71 16.79
N LYS A 196 12.32 -8.94 17.29
CA LYS A 196 11.04 -9.64 17.40
C LYS A 196 9.99 -8.87 18.19
N SER A 197 10.40 -8.03 19.14
CA SER A 197 9.47 -7.21 19.92
C SER A 197 9.04 -5.93 19.21
N ALA A 198 9.68 -5.57 18.09
CA ALA A 198 9.29 -4.48 17.19
C ALA A 198 8.48 -4.97 15.96
N LEU A 199 8.21 -6.27 15.90
CA LEU A 199 7.42 -6.94 14.88
C LEU A 199 6.02 -7.28 15.40
N GLY A 200 5.01 -7.19 14.53
CA GLY A 200 3.65 -7.70 14.78
C GLY A 200 2.91 -7.07 15.97
N SER A 201 2.08 -7.88 16.61
CA SER A 201 1.31 -7.52 17.81
C SER A 201 2.11 -7.58 19.09
N ASP A 202 1.76 -6.71 20.05
CA ASP A 202 2.14 -6.93 21.43
C ASP A 202 1.36 -8.13 21.99
N TRP A 203 2.02 -8.96 22.79
CA TRP A 203 1.44 -10.15 23.43
C TRP A 203 0.22 -9.78 24.30
N SER A 204 0.21 -8.57 24.86
CA SER A 204 -0.90 -8.04 25.65
C SER A 204 -2.19 -7.82 24.86
N GLN A 205 -2.12 -7.74 23.53
CA GLN A 205 -3.27 -7.50 22.66
C GLN A 205 -3.91 -8.79 22.09
N GLU A 206 -3.49 -9.95 22.61
CA GLU A 206 -4.04 -11.28 22.30
C GLU A 206 -4.14 -11.58 20.78
N SER A 207 -5.22 -12.25 20.35
CA SER A 207 -5.30 -12.99 19.09
C SER A 207 -5.81 -12.22 17.87
N SER A 208 -6.03 -10.90 17.94
CA SER A 208 -6.78 -10.22 16.86
C SER A 208 -6.56 -8.72 16.70
N ALA A 209 -5.38 -8.17 17.04
CA ALA A 209 -5.21 -6.71 17.06
C ALA A 209 -4.20 -6.12 16.07
N CYS A 210 -3.37 -6.90 15.37
CA CYS A 210 -2.23 -6.32 14.64
C CYS A 210 -1.90 -7.01 13.32
N CYS A 211 -1.23 -6.24 12.47
CA CYS A 211 -0.94 -6.59 11.10
C CYS A 211 0.42 -7.26 10.94
N PRO A 212 0.61 -8.06 9.88
CA PRO A 212 1.73 -8.99 9.75
C PRO A 212 3.10 -8.32 9.66
N ASN A 213 4.12 -9.17 9.75
CA ASN A 213 5.50 -8.73 9.74
C ASN A 213 5.97 -8.29 8.35
N ASN A 214 5.45 -8.92 7.30
CA ASN A 214 5.82 -8.69 5.91
C ASN A 214 4.62 -8.94 4.95
N PRO A 215 3.53 -8.16 5.02
CA PRO A 215 2.38 -8.28 4.11
C PRO A 215 2.70 -7.81 2.70
N PRO A 216 1.84 -8.13 1.71
CA PRO A 216 1.77 -7.38 0.46
C PRO A 216 1.64 -5.87 0.69
N PRO A 217 2.18 -5.03 -0.21
CA PRO A 217 2.98 -5.42 -1.38
C PRO A 217 4.45 -5.80 -1.05
N SER A 218 4.91 -5.62 0.19
CA SER A 218 6.30 -5.90 0.60
C SER A 218 6.66 -7.38 0.71
N GLY A 219 5.68 -8.26 0.91
CA GLY A 219 5.91 -9.67 1.13
C GLY A 219 4.66 -10.52 0.89
N ASN A 220 4.60 -11.67 1.54
CA ASN A 220 3.61 -12.72 1.29
C ASN A 220 2.79 -13.10 2.53
N ASP A 221 2.93 -12.37 3.64
CA ASP A 221 2.10 -12.62 4.82
C ASP A 221 0.66 -12.15 4.57
N ALA A 222 -0.32 -12.67 5.32
CA ALA A 222 -1.71 -12.23 5.19
C ALA A 222 -1.87 -10.79 5.68
N SER A 223 -2.35 -9.87 4.85
CA SER A 223 -2.63 -8.49 5.26
C SER A 223 -3.80 -8.39 6.24
N CYS A 224 -3.84 -7.29 6.98
CA CYS A 224 -5.02 -6.92 7.75
C CYS A 224 -6.22 -6.63 6.83
N PRO A 225 -7.44 -6.99 7.25
CA PRO A 225 -8.62 -6.37 6.67
C PRO A 225 -8.64 -4.88 7.01
N ALA A 226 -9.35 -4.07 6.23
CA ALA A 226 -9.70 -2.74 6.68
C ALA A 226 -10.57 -2.82 7.95
N TYR A 227 -10.33 -1.95 8.93
CA TYR A 227 -11.03 -1.97 10.23
C TYR A 227 -12.56 -2.08 10.12
N TYR A 228 -13.17 -1.35 9.20
CA TYR A 228 -14.63 -1.37 9.04
C TYR A 228 -15.17 -2.76 8.65
N ASN A 229 -14.37 -3.61 8.01
CA ASN A 229 -14.75 -4.99 7.67
C ASN A 229 -14.80 -5.90 8.90
N THR A 230 -14.32 -5.46 10.07
CA THR A 230 -14.33 -6.26 11.30
C THR A 230 -15.52 -5.93 12.21
N LEU A 231 -16.33 -4.90 11.89
CA LEU A 231 -17.38 -4.36 12.76
C LEU A 231 -18.75 -5.10 12.67
N GLY A 232 -18.78 -6.32 12.14
CA GLY A 232 -20.01 -7.11 11.93
C GLY A 232 -20.01 -8.46 12.64
N VAL A 233 -21.19 -9.10 12.74
CA VAL A 233 -21.36 -10.45 13.32
C VAL A 233 -20.56 -11.53 12.60
N ASP A 234 -20.30 -11.32 11.30
CA ASP A 234 -19.43 -12.14 10.45
C ASP A 234 -18.18 -11.35 10.01
N GLY A 235 -17.70 -10.44 10.88
CA GLY A 235 -16.59 -9.54 10.59
C GLY A 235 -15.30 -10.29 10.25
N ALA A 236 -14.51 -9.72 9.34
CA ALA A 236 -13.17 -10.24 9.04
C ALA A 236 -12.31 -10.24 10.31
N VAL A 237 -11.54 -11.30 10.50
CA VAL A 237 -10.64 -11.44 11.67
C VAL A 237 -9.24 -11.01 11.25
N PRO A 238 -8.64 -10.01 11.92
CA PRO A 238 -7.23 -9.66 11.68
C PRO A 238 -6.31 -10.86 11.92
N PRO A 239 -5.24 -11.01 11.15
CA PRO A 239 -4.29 -12.10 11.35
C PRO A 239 -3.66 -12.01 12.75
N ASN A 240 -3.58 -13.14 13.45
CA ASN A 240 -2.90 -13.17 14.74
C ASN A 240 -1.38 -13.22 14.55
N THR A 241 -0.69 -12.11 14.83
CA THR A 241 0.77 -12.01 14.67
C THR A 241 1.54 -12.00 15.99
N SER A 242 0.85 -12.18 17.13
CA SER A 242 1.47 -12.07 18.47
C SER A 242 2.29 -13.31 18.83
N ASN A 243 2.10 -14.43 18.13
CA ASN A 243 2.84 -15.67 18.37
C ASN A 243 3.87 -15.94 17.26
N ILE A 244 5.12 -16.21 17.63
CA ILE A 244 6.15 -16.67 16.69
C ILE A 244 5.78 -17.98 15.97
N LEU A 245 4.87 -18.77 16.55
CA LEU A 245 4.31 -20.01 16.00
C LEU A 245 3.13 -19.77 15.05
N SER A 246 2.50 -18.59 15.07
CA SER A 246 1.48 -18.21 14.07
C SER A 246 2.10 -17.63 12.79
N LYS A 247 3.40 -17.89 12.55
CA LYS A 247 4.05 -17.79 11.23
C LYS A 247 3.41 -18.78 10.24
N GLY A 248 2.12 -18.65 10.00
CA GLY A 248 1.39 -19.38 8.99
C GLY A 248 1.67 -18.75 7.64
N LYS A 249 2.69 -19.27 6.96
CA LYS A 249 2.54 -19.50 5.52
C LYS A 249 1.31 -20.40 5.37
N GLY A 250 0.15 -19.80 5.18
CA GLY A 250 -1.13 -20.50 5.04
C GLY A 250 -2.11 -20.21 6.18
N SER A 251 -3.20 -19.55 5.82
CA SER A 251 -4.59 -19.97 6.08
C SER A 251 -5.05 -20.44 7.47
N SER A 252 -4.32 -20.22 8.56
CA SER A 252 -4.78 -20.58 9.91
C SER A 252 -5.62 -19.47 10.53
N ASN A 253 -6.65 -19.05 9.79
CA ASN A 253 -7.91 -18.43 10.21
C ASN A 253 -8.72 -18.12 8.94
N VAL A 254 -8.79 -19.09 8.01
CA VAL A 254 -9.92 -19.10 7.08
C VAL A 254 -11.14 -19.36 7.96
N ALA A 255 -11.74 -18.28 8.46
CA ALA A 255 -13.18 -18.25 8.53
C ALA A 255 -13.61 -18.71 7.14
N ILE A 256 -14.25 -19.88 7.10
CA ILE A 256 -14.92 -20.36 5.91
C ILE A 256 -15.81 -19.19 5.52
N THR A 257 -15.35 -18.40 4.55
CA THR A 257 -16.23 -17.55 3.79
C THR A 257 -17.11 -18.54 3.07
N THR A 258 -18.21 -18.90 3.72
CA THR A 258 -19.48 -19.08 3.03
C THR A 258 -19.85 -17.74 2.41
N LEU A 259 -19.03 -17.27 1.47
CA LEU A 259 -19.48 -16.53 0.30
C LEU A 259 -20.10 -17.56 -0.65
N LYS A 260 -21.06 -18.33 -0.13
CA LYS A 260 -22.13 -18.87 -0.96
C LYS A 260 -23.07 -17.69 -1.18
N HIS A 261 -22.66 -16.74 -2.01
CA HIS A 261 -23.55 -15.98 -2.86
C HIS A 261 -22.71 -15.34 -3.97
N ASP A 262 -23.14 -15.67 -5.19
CA ASP A 262 -22.91 -14.93 -6.42
C ASP A 262 -21.72 -15.27 -7.33
N THR A 263 -20.88 -16.26 -7.03
CA THR A 263 -19.97 -16.84 -8.06
C THR A 263 -20.64 -17.98 -8.82
N ALA A 264 -21.33 -18.89 -8.13
CA ALA A 264 -22.09 -19.96 -8.78
C ALA A 264 -23.25 -19.41 -9.62
N ALA A 265 -23.96 -18.38 -9.14
CA ALA A 265 -25.04 -17.75 -9.88
C ALA A 265 -24.49 -16.99 -11.12
N ARG A 266 -23.38 -16.25 -11.00
CA ARG A 266 -22.74 -15.60 -12.16
C ARG A 266 -22.15 -16.59 -13.17
N LEU A 267 -21.56 -17.69 -12.70
CA LEU A 267 -21.11 -18.79 -13.59
C LEU A 267 -22.29 -19.45 -14.29
N LEU A 268 -23.41 -19.70 -13.59
CA LEU A 268 -24.61 -20.25 -14.20
C LEU A 268 -25.23 -19.29 -15.22
N THR A 269 -25.28 -17.99 -14.91
CA THR A 269 -25.79 -16.95 -15.81
C THR A 269 -24.89 -16.79 -17.04
N LEU A 270 -23.57 -16.80 -16.88
CA LEU A 270 -22.61 -16.77 -18.00
C LEU A 270 -22.70 -18.05 -18.85
N LEU A 271 -22.90 -19.22 -18.22
CA LEU A 271 -23.09 -20.50 -18.91
C LEU A 271 -24.41 -20.50 -19.71
N LEU A 272 -25.49 -19.97 -19.14
CA LEU A 272 -26.80 -19.84 -19.80
C LEU A 272 -26.76 -18.86 -20.97
N ILE A 273 -26.07 -17.73 -20.83
CA ILE A 273 -25.86 -16.77 -21.93
C ILE A 273 -25.02 -17.40 -23.04
N ALA A 274 -23.96 -18.14 -22.71
CA ALA A 274 -23.15 -18.86 -23.69
C ALA A 274 -23.96 -19.94 -24.43
N LEU A 275 -24.78 -20.73 -23.71
CA LEU A 275 -25.66 -21.73 -24.32
C LEU A 275 -26.70 -21.08 -25.25
N ALA A 276 -27.33 -19.98 -24.83
CA ALA A 276 -28.32 -19.27 -25.63
C ALA A 276 -27.72 -18.71 -26.95
N LEU A 277 -26.50 -18.16 -26.89
CA LEU A 277 -25.78 -17.69 -28.07
C LEU A 277 -25.43 -18.85 -29.03
N THR A 278 -24.98 -20.00 -28.50
CA THR A 278 -24.70 -21.17 -29.35
C THR A 278 -25.94 -21.77 -30.00
N PHE A 279 -27.10 -21.76 -29.33
CA PHE A 279 -28.36 -22.22 -29.89
C PHE A 279 -28.89 -21.27 -30.98
N GLY A 280 -28.81 -19.94 -30.76
CA GLY A 280 -29.23 -18.94 -31.75
C GLY A 280 -28.47 -19.03 -33.07
N LEU A 281 -27.16 -19.28 -33.01
CA LEU A 281 -26.30 -19.46 -34.20
C LEU A 281 -26.58 -20.78 -34.95
N SER A 282 -27.02 -21.83 -34.25
CA SER A 282 -27.35 -23.12 -34.86
C SER A 282 -28.72 -23.13 -35.55
N VAL A 283 -29.66 -22.26 -35.15
CA VAL A 283 -30.98 -22.14 -35.79
C VAL A 283 -30.93 -21.24 -37.03
N ALA A 284 -30.01 -20.28 -37.08
CA ALA A 284 -29.82 -19.39 -38.24
C ALA A 284 -29.14 -20.05 -39.46
N THR A 285 -28.70 -21.31 -39.35
CA THR A 285 -27.99 -22.05 -40.41
C THR A 285 -28.73 -23.32 -40.85
N GLY A 286 -30.05 -23.39 -40.62
CA GLY A 286 -30.88 -24.44 -41.20
C GLY A 286 -30.91 -24.37 -42.74
N PRO A 287 -30.76 -25.51 -43.45
CA PRO A 287 -30.72 -25.50 -44.90
C PRO A 287 -32.09 -25.11 -45.47
N SER A 288 -32.11 -24.08 -46.32
CA SER A 288 -33.23 -23.78 -47.20
C SER A 288 -33.46 -24.97 -48.11
N LEU A 289 -34.49 -25.77 -47.83
CA LEU A 289 -35.04 -26.76 -48.74
C LEU A 289 -36.26 -26.15 -49.42
N LEU A 290 -36.20 -26.18 -50.77
CA LEU A 290 -37.15 -25.68 -51.79
C LEU A 290 -36.98 -24.21 -52.19
#